data_AF-A0A954FLG6-F1
#
_entry.id   AF-A0A954FLG6-F1
#
_cell.length_a   1.000
_cell.length_b   1.000
_cell.length_c   1.000
_cell.angle_alpha   90.00
_cell.angle_beta   90.00
_cell.angle_gamma   90.00
#
_symmetry.space_group_name_H-M   'P 1'
#
loop_
_entity.id
_entity.type
_entity.pdbx_description
1 polymer ?
#
loop_
_entity_poly.entity_id
_entity_poly.type
_entity_poly.pdbx_seq_one_letter_code
_entity_poly.pdbx_strand_id
1 'polypeptide(L)'
;AAQAMPTDPPDIGAICQYLGLGPKDLPGAVCMPCFPGSGEKGHRRRGPYGGFLGKQYDPLFTLCNPTFSREPKVKYYDPVMAVGEPVPPTAEALADMTVERLDRRRSLMSQIDSEFARTQESAAIDTMSEAQRRAFLLLTSGRTRDAFDLNLEPASIREAYGRHLPGASLLIARRLVESGVPFVSVHQEIFDHYGHSYDMHSNNFSMLRNLNLPLLDQVIPALLQDLDSRGLLDSTLVVVMGEMGRTPKVNASAGRDHWPQCGFSLLFGGGVKQGLVYGSTDSIGAYPDSHPVSPADFVATIYQLMGIDPHMTVPDRSGRPIFIAHGGEPVHEIIT
;
A
#
# COMPACT_ATOMS: atom_id res chain seq x y z
N ALA A 1 6.75 -3.61 -16.84
CA ALA A 1 5.82 -4.42 -16.04
C ALA A 1 4.46 -4.48 -16.74
N ALA A 2 3.52 -5.31 -16.26
CA ALA A 2 2.17 -5.34 -16.81
C ALA A 2 1.32 -4.19 -16.23
N GLN A 3 0.56 -3.52 -17.10
CA GLN A 3 -0.37 -2.46 -16.70
C GLN A 3 -1.57 -3.04 -15.94
N ALA A 4 -2.05 -2.31 -14.93
CA ALA A 4 -3.30 -2.58 -14.24
C ALA A 4 -4.50 -2.57 -15.19
N MET A 5 -5.30 -3.63 -15.12
CA MET A 5 -6.47 -3.79 -15.96
C MET A 5 -7.76 -3.73 -15.14
N PRO A 6 -8.85 -3.20 -15.72
CA PRO A 6 -10.15 -3.18 -15.05
C PRO A 6 -10.76 -4.58 -14.80
N THR A 7 -10.14 -5.63 -15.36
CA THR A 7 -10.53 -7.04 -15.19
C THR A 7 -9.66 -7.78 -14.17
N ASP A 8 -8.64 -7.13 -13.63
CA ASP A 8 -7.79 -7.74 -12.60
C ASP A 8 -8.60 -7.97 -11.31
N PRO A 9 -8.23 -8.97 -10.50
CA PRO A 9 -8.79 -9.10 -9.16
C PRO A 9 -8.58 -7.84 -8.31
N PRO A 10 -9.53 -7.47 -7.44
CA PRO A 10 -9.31 -6.44 -6.43
C PRO A 10 -8.22 -6.88 -5.45
N ASP A 11 -7.46 -5.92 -4.92
CA ASP A 11 -6.57 -6.18 -3.79
C ASP A 11 -7.31 -6.22 -2.45
N ILE A 12 -6.60 -6.59 -1.39
CA ILE A 12 -7.12 -6.64 -0.02
C ILE A 12 -7.66 -5.25 0.40
N GLY A 13 -6.96 -4.17 0.05
CA GLY A 13 -7.39 -2.81 0.33
C GLY A 13 -8.72 -2.45 -0.32
N ALA A 14 -8.92 -2.85 -1.58
CA ALA A 14 -10.20 -2.68 -2.27
C ALA A 14 -11.34 -3.49 -1.64
N ILE A 15 -11.07 -4.71 -1.15
CA ILE A 15 -12.05 -5.48 -0.38
C ILE A 15 -12.42 -4.75 0.92
N CYS A 16 -11.45 -4.18 1.64
CA CYS A 16 -11.72 -3.38 2.84
C CYS A 16 -12.64 -2.19 2.55
N GLN A 17 -12.42 -1.50 1.43
CA GLN A 17 -13.29 -0.40 1.01
C GLN A 17 -14.67 -0.85 0.54
N TYR A 18 -14.74 -2.00 -0.13
CA TYR A 18 -16.00 -2.61 -0.56
C TYR A 18 -16.89 -2.96 0.64
N LEU A 19 -16.29 -3.53 1.69
CA LEU A 19 -16.98 -3.89 2.93
C LEU A 19 -17.23 -2.69 3.85
N GLY A 20 -16.64 -1.53 3.54
CA GLY A 20 -16.77 -0.33 4.37
C GLY A 20 -16.13 -0.48 5.74
N LEU A 21 -14.99 -1.18 5.81
CA LEU A 21 -14.23 -1.34 7.06
C LEU A 21 -13.63 0.00 7.51
N GLY A 22 -13.51 0.15 8.82
CA GLY A 22 -12.92 1.32 9.47
C GLY A 22 -13.88 2.48 9.73
N PRO A 23 -13.37 3.60 10.27
CA PRO A 23 -14.17 4.79 10.54
C PRO A 23 -14.72 5.44 9.28
N LYS A 24 -15.94 5.98 9.34
CA LYS A 24 -16.62 6.60 8.17
C LYS A 24 -15.91 7.86 7.63
N ASP A 25 -15.06 8.47 8.45
CA ASP A 25 -14.30 9.69 8.17
C ASP A 25 -12.86 9.40 7.70
N LEU A 26 -12.51 8.13 7.52
CA LEU A 26 -11.20 7.65 7.08
C LEU A 26 -11.32 6.68 5.90
N PRO A 27 -10.26 6.55 5.09
CA PRO A 27 -10.32 5.65 3.94
C PRO A 27 -10.19 4.22 4.44
N GLY A 28 -10.89 3.28 3.81
CA GLY A 28 -10.75 1.87 4.15
C GLY A 28 -9.39 1.29 3.74
N ALA A 29 -8.69 1.96 2.82
CA ALA A 29 -7.34 1.59 2.40
C ALA A 29 -6.51 2.80 1.93
N VAL A 30 -5.21 2.81 2.24
CA VAL A 30 -4.24 3.82 1.79
C VAL A 30 -3.04 3.13 1.14
N CYS A 31 -2.57 3.66 0.01
CA CYS A 31 -1.38 3.17 -0.70
C CYS A 31 -0.31 4.27 -0.77
N MET A 32 0.90 3.96 -0.30
CA MET A 32 2.04 4.86 -0.17
C MET A 32 3.32 4.30 -0.81
N PRO A 33 4.31 5.15 -1.15
CA PRO A 33 4.29 6.63 -1.10
C PRO A 33 3.51 7.26 -2.26
N CYS A 34 3.14 6.46 -3.25
CA CYS A 34 2.32 6.80 -4.39
C CYS A 34 1.74 5.52 -5.01
N PHE A 35 1.00 5.62 -6.11
CA PHE A 35 0.60 4.42 -6.85
C PHE A 35 1.85 3.73 -7.45
N PRO A 36 1.96 2.39 -7.40
CA PRO A 36 3.12 1.69 -7.92
C PRO A 36 3.38 1.94 -9.41
N GLY A 37 4.62 2.31 -9.72
CA GLY A 37 5.14 2.73 -11.03
C GLY A 37 4.89 4.21 -11.36
N SER A 38 4.47 5.02 -10.39
CA SER A 38 4.39 6.48 -10.55
C SER A 38 5.77 7.07 -10.92
N GLY A 39 6.83 6.58 -10.29
CA GLY A 39 8.21 6.99 -10.56
C GLY A 39 8.78 6.51 -11.91
N GLU A 40 8.06 5.65 -12.63
CA GLU A 40 8.42 5.11 -13.96
C GLU A 40 7.47 5.62 -15.04
N LYS A 41 7.43 6.95 -15.22
CA LYS A 41 6.56 7.63 -16.21
C LYS A 41 5.06 7.34 -16.03
N GLY A 42 4.62 7.14 -14.79
CA GLY A 42 3.21 6.92 -14.48
C GLY A 42 2.66 5.55 -14.92
N HIS A 43 3.53 4.55 -15.09
CA HIS A 43 3.11 3.20 -15.38
C HIS A 43 2.33 2.61 -14.18
N ARG A 44 1.02 2.37 -14.32
CA ARG A 44 0.23 1.79 -13.22
C ARG A 44 0.47 0.29 -13.15
N ARG A 45 1.40 -0.13 -12.28
CA ARG A 45 1.73 -1.55 -12.05
C ARG A 45 0.58 -2.25 -11.36
N ARG A 46 0.23 -3.46 -11.80
CA ARG A 46 -0.81 -4.30 -11.17
C ARG A 46 -0.59 -4.48 -9.66
N GLY A 47 -1.68 -4.67 -8.93
CA GLY A 47 -1.67 -4.90 -7.50
C GLY A 47 -2.76 -4.07 -6.82
N PRO A 48 -2.48 -2.84 -6.37
CA PRO A 48 -3.31 -2.14 -5.39
C PRO A 48 -4.48 -1.38 -6.04
N TYR A 49 -5.41 -2.07 -6.70
CA TYR A 49 -6.57 -1.44 -7.32
C TYR A 49 -7.85 -2.22 -7.05
N GLY A 50 -8.99 -1.55 -7.21
CA GLY A 50 -10.30 -2.18 -7.15
C GLY A 50 -10.60 -3.12 -8.31
N GLY A 51 -9.82 -3.09 -9.38
CA GLY A 51 -9.91 -4.06 -10.48
C GLY A 51 -11.33 -4.16 -11.04
N PHE A 52 -11.90 -5.36 -11.03
CA PHE A 52 -13.27 -5.59 -11.50
C PHE A 52 -14.36 -4.96 -10.61
N LEU A 53 -14.09 -4.66 -9.33
CA LEU A 53 -15.04 -3.93 -8.47
C LEU A 53 -15.20 -2.47 -8.88
N GLY A 54 -14.18 -1.92 -9.54
CA GLY A 54 -14.19 -0.57 -10.08
C GLY A 54 -13.38 0.42 -9.23
N LYS A 55 -13.04 1.54 -9.88
CA LYS A 55 -12.12 2.55 -9.34
C LYS A 55 -12.61 3.22 -8.06
N GLN A 56 -13.91 3.17 -7.77
CA GLN A 56 -14.47 3.71 -6.53
C GLN A 56 -14.01 2.94 -5.28
N TYR A 57 -13.40 1.76 -5.45
CA TYR A 57 -12.78 0.97 -4.40
C TYR A 57 -11.24 0.96 -4.48
N ASP A 58 -10.64 1.77 -5.37
CA ASP A 58 -9.19 1.98 -5.38
C ASP A 58 -8.76 2.63 -4.05
N PRO A 59 -7.64 2.20 -3.43
CA PRO A 59 -7.16 2.82 -2.21
C PRO A 59 -6.88 4.32 -2.41
N LEU A 60 -6.84 5.08 -1.31
CA LEU A 60 -6.34 6.43 -1.35
C LEU A 60 -4.83 6.39 -1.68
N PHE A 61 -4.48 6.72 -2.92
CA PHE A 61 -3.09 6.89 -3.31
C PHE A 61 -2.57 8.24 -2.82
N THR A 62 -1.46 8.21 -2.11
CA THR A 62 -0.74 9.43 -1.77
C THR A 62 0.04 9.94 -2.97
N LEU A 63 0.58 11.15 -2.85
CA LEU A 63 1.52 11.73 -3.79
C LEU A 63 2.88 11.87 -3.11
N CYS A 64 3.94 11.85 -3.89
CA CYS A 64 5.27 12.18 -3.40
C CYS A 64 6.05 12.90 -4.50
N ASN A 65 6.89 13.86 -4.11
CA ASN A 65 7.86 14.48 -5.00
C ASN A 65 9.25 14.40 -4.34
N PRO A 66 9.89 13.23 -4.38
CA PRO A 66 11.14 13.03 -3.67
C PRO A 66 12.29 13.82 -4.27
N THR A 67 13.26 14.11 -3.42
CA THR A 67 14.56 14.67 -3.78
C THR A 67 15.64 13.62 -3.55
N PHE A 68 16.78 13.81 -4.21
CA PHE A 68 17.90 12.88 -4.19
C PHE A 68 19.18 13.66 -3.93
N SER A 69 20.05 13.12 -3.07
CA SER A 69 21.27 13.83 -2.63
C SER A 69 22.34 13.94 -3.70
N ARG A 70 22.26 13.11 -4.74
CA ARG A 70 23.19 13.08 -5.87
C ARG A 70 22.53 12.43 -7.09
N GLU A 71 23.14 12.68 -8.23
CA GLU A 71 22.87 11.92 -9.44
C GLU A 71 23.47 10.51 -9.34
N PRO A 72 22.78 9.49 -9.87
CA PRO A 72 23.33 8.15 -10.00
C PRO A 72 24.35 8.10 -11.14
N LYS A 73 25.43 7.36 -10.94
CA LYS A 73 26.47 7.13 -11.95
C LYS A 73 26.01 6.19 -13.05
N VAL A 74 25.03 5.33 -12.74
CA VAL A 74 24.37 4.41 -13.67
C VAL A 74 22.88 4.37 -13.38
N LYS A 75 22.08 4.42 -14.44
CA LYS A 75 20.63 4.67 -14.40
C LYS A 75 19.82 3.78 -13.44
N TYR A 76 20.16 2.50 -13.29
CA TYR A 76 19.27 1.51 -12.65
C TYR A 76 19.82 0.83 -11.40
N TYR A 77 21.14 0.72 -11.27
CA TYR A 77 21.78 -0.12 -10.26
C TYR A 77 22.78 0.65 -9.38
N ASP A 78 22.63 1.98 -9.31
CA ASP A 78 23.32 2.87 -8.37
C ASP A 78 22.27 3.66 -7.59
N PRO A 79 21.52 2.99 -6.70
CA PRO A 79 20.34 3.58 -6.11
C PRO A 79 20.71 4.73 -5.17
N VAL A 80 19.93 5.80 -5.23
CA VAL A 80 20.04 6.96 -4.35
C VAL A 80 18.79 7.00 -3.48
N MET A 81 18.98 7.11 -2.17
CA MET A 81 17.86 7.15 -1.23
C MET A 81 16.96 8.35 -1.54
N ALA A 82 15.68 8.08 -1.80
CA ALA A 82 14.67 9.11 -1.98
C ALA A 82 14.41 9.81 -0.64
N VAL A 83 14.42 11.14 -0.63
CA VAL A 83 14.11 11.98 0.53
C VAL A 83 12.85 12.78 0.25
N GLY A 84 11.88 12.68 1.15
CA GLY A 84 10.59 13.36 1.04
C GLY A 84 9.56 12.68 1.91
N GLU A 85 8.35 13.20 1.89
CA GLU A 85 7.22 12.69 2.66
C GLU A 85 6.04 12.44 1.71
N PRO A 86 5.30 11.34 1.86
CA PRO A 86 4.01 11.19 1.20
C PRO A 86 3.05 12.29 1.66
N VAL A 87 2.32 12.88 0.73
CA VAL A 87 1.27 13.85 1.01
C VAL A 87 -0.07 13.30 0.57
N PRO A 88 -1.17 13.66 1.26
CA PRO A 88 -2.50 13.31 0.79
C PRO A 88 -2.74 13.95 -0.60
N PRO A 89 -3.52 13.29 -1.47
CA PRO A 89 -3.81 13.86 -2.78
C PRO A 89 -4.55 15.19 -2.64
N THR A 90 -4.20 16.18 -3.46
CA THR A 90 -4.93 17.45 -3.51
C THR A 90 -6.24 17.27 -4.30
N ALA A 91 -7.17 18.22 -4.13
CA ALA A 91 -8.41 18.25 -4.90
C ALA A 91 -8.14 18.29 -6.42
N GLU A 92 -7.02 18.88 -6.87
CA GLU A 92 -6.62 18.86 -8.27
C GLU A 92 -6.06 17.51 -8.73
N ALA A 93 -5.37 16.76 -7.86
CA ALA A 93 -4.83 15.45 -8.20
C ALA A 93 -5.91 14.35 -8.32
N LEU A 94 -7.06 14.55 -7.67
CA LEU A 94 -8.25 13.70 -7.84
C LEU A 94 -9.01 13.96 -9.16
N ALA A 95 -8.55 14.91 -9.98
CA ALA A 95 -9.20 15.32 -11.23
C ALA A 95 -9.16 14.29 -12.38
N ASP A 96 -8.53 13.12 -12.17
CA ASP A 96 -8.73 11.93 -13.03
C ASP A 96 -10.17 11.37 -12.94
N MET A 97 -11.02 11.99 -12.10
CA MET A 97 -12.49 11.93 -12.18
C MET A 97 -13.07 13.09 -13.03
N THR A 98 -12.59 13.26 -14.26
CA THR A 98 -13.13 14.11 -15.35
C THR A 98 -13.47 15.58 -15.01
N VAL A 99 -12.57 16.49 -15.39
CA VAL A 99 -12.73 17.97 -15.37
C VAL A 99 -14.02 18.44 -16.08
N GLU A 100 -14.48 17.75 -17.12
CA GLU A 100 -15.73 18.08 -17.84
C GLU A 100 -17.00 17.90 -16.99
N ARG A 101 -16.96 17.08 -15.93
CA ARG A 101 -18.08 16.93 -14.97
C ARG A 101 -18.03 17.95 -13.83
N LEU A 102 -16.87 18.55 -13.56
CA LEU A 102 -16.71 19.58 -12.54
C LEU A 102 -17.07 20.97 -13.08
N ASP A 103 -16.73 21.32 -14.32
CA ASP A 103 -17.09 22.63 -14.89
C ASP A 103 -18.60 22.79 -15.14
N ARG A 104 -19.29 21.74 -15.60
CA ARG A 104 -20.76 21.74 -15.67
C ARG A 104 -21.41 21.85 -14.29
N ARG A 105 -20.76 21.31 -13.26
CA ARG A 105 -21.22 21.46 -11.88
C ARG A 105 -20.85 22.81 -11.30
N ARG A 106 -19.73 23.43 -11.63
CA ARG A 106 -19.32 24.75 -11.12
C ARG A 106 -20.15 25.86 -11.73
N SER A 107 -20.57 25.73 -13.00
CA SER A 107 -21.53 26.67 -13.60
C SER A 107 -22.95 26.49 -13.04
N LEU A 108 -23.38 25.25 -12.76
CA LEU A 108 -24.64 25.00 -12.04
C LEU A 108 -24.54 25.44 -10.58
N MET A 109 -23.41 25.19 -9.91
CA MET A 109 -23.15 25.59 -8.52
C MET A 109 -23.11 27.10 -8.43
N SER A 110 -22.47 27.83 -9.36
CA SER A 110 -22.50 29.29 -9.33
C SER A 110 -23.91 29.88 -9.55
N GLN A 111 -24.79 29.17 -10.27
CA GLN A 111 -26.19 29.58 -10.46
C GLN A 111 -27.09 29.17 -9.29
N ILE A 112 -26.75 28.06 -8.64
CA ILE A 112 -27.41 27.55 -7.43
C ILE A 112 -26.93 28.31 -6.20
N ASP A 113 -25.66 28.69 -6.10
CA ASP A 113 -25.01 29.43 -5.00
C ASP A 113 -25.56 30.86 -4.91
N SER A 114 -25.92 31.47 -6.06
CA SER A 114 -26.66 32.75 -6.05
C SER A 114 -28.07 32.62 -5.50
N GLU A 115 -28.67 31.42 -5.53
CA GLU A 115 -29.97 31.09 -4.93
C GLU A 115 -29.82 30.48 -3.52
N PHE A 116 -28.70 29.83 -3.21
CA PHE A 116 -28.39 29.11 -1.96
C PHE A 116 -27.72 29.96 -0.89
N ALA A 117 -27.23 31.16 -1.22
CA ALA A 117 -26.84 32.17 -0.23
C ALA A 117 -28.00 32.58 0.71
N ARG A 118 -29.21 32.06 0.49
CA ARG A 118 -30.39 32.23 1.34
C ARG A 118 -30.81 31.02 2.18
N THR A 119 -30.18 29.84 2.09
CA THR A 119 -30.70 28.65 2.80
C THR A 119 -29.58 27.72 3.33
N GLN A 120 -29.58 27.51 4.65
CA GLN A 120 -28.53 26.89 5.49
C GLN A 120 -28.08 25.44 5.15
N GLU A 121 -26.76 25.26 5.25
CA GLU A 121 -25.87 24.18 5.77
C GLU A 121 -26.21 22.67 5.74
N SER A 122 -27.42 22.18 5.46
CA SER A 122 -27.67 20.73 5.51
C SER A 122 -27.83 20.06 4.14
N ALA A 123 -28.32 20.78 3.13
CA ALA A 123 -28.74 20.15 1.87
C ALA A 123 -27.59 19.90 0.87
N ALA A 124 -26.49 20.65 0.95
CA ALA A 124 -25.39 20.54 0.00
C ALA A 124 -24.63 19.20 0.11
N ILE A 125 -24.48 18.66 1.32
CA ILE A 125 -23.84 17.37 1.57
C ILE A 125 -24.74 16.20 1.10
N ASP A 126 -26.07 16.34 1.21
CA ASP A 126 -27.04 15.33 0.77
C ASP A 126 -27.18 15.21 -0.76
N THR A 127 -26.71 16.20 -1.52
CA THR A 127 -26.70 16.15 -2.99
C THR A 127 -25.42 15.57 -3.59
N MET A 128 -24.40 15.31 -2.75
CA MET A 128 -23.19 14.61 -3.16
C MET A 128 -23.47 13.12 -3.32
N SER A 129 -22.91 12.48 -4.36
CA SER A 129 -22.91 11.01 -4.36
C SER A 129 -22.14 10.49 -3.15
N GLU A 130 -22.46 9.28 -2.67
CA GLU A 130 -21.71 8.61 -1.58
C GLU A 130 -20.19 8.69 -1.78
N ALA A 131 -19.71 8.49 -3.02
CA ALA A 131 -18.30 8.59 -3.37
C ALA A 131 -17.74 10.02 -3.25
N GLN A 132 -18.49 11.04 -3.65
CA GLN A 132 -18.09 12.45 -3.52
C GLN A 132 -18.08 12.90 -2.06
N ARG A 133 -19.07 12.48 -1.27
CA ARG A 133 -19.14 12.76 0.16
C ARG A 133 -17.97 12.13 0.91
N ARG A 134 -17.63 10.87 0.59
CA ARG A 134 -16.44 10.21 1.15
C ARG A 134 -15.17 10.94 0.76
N ALA A 135 -14.93 11.22 -0.52
CA ALA A 135 -13.74 11.97 -0.95
C ALA A 135 -13.61 13.33 -0.24
N PHE A 136 -14.71 14.06 -0.08
CA PHE A 136 -14.73 15.33 0.65
C PHE A 136 -14.41 15.14 2.15
N LEU A 137 -15.05 14.19 2.83
CA LEU A 137 -14.80 13.91 4.25
C LEU A 137 -13.36 13.42 4.49
N LEU A 138 -12.81 12.62 3.58
CA LEU A 138 -11.43 12.14 3.63
C LEU A 138 -10.40 13.25 3.54
N LEU A 139 -10.65 14.24 2.68
CA LEU A 139 -9.76 15.41 2.50
C LEU A 139 -9.92 16.45 3.61
N THR A 140 -11.07 16.47 4.29
CA THR A 140 -11.39 17.50 5.29
C THR A 140 -11.30 17.01 6.73
N SER A 141 -11.25 15.69 6.97
CA SER A 141 -11.14 15.17 8.33
C SER A 141 -9.81 15.62 8.96
N GLY A 142 -9.89 16.06 10.22
CA GLY A 142 -8.69 16.40 11.00
C GLY A 142 -7.79 15.18 11.16
N ARG A 143 -8.39 14.00 11.39
CA ARG A 143 -7.67 12.74 11.62
C ARG A 143 -6.80 12.31 10.43
N THR A 144 -7.30 12.40 9.19
CA THR A 144 -6.46 12.12 8.01
C THR A 144 -5.29 13.09 7.96
N ARG A 145 -5.57 14.40 8.07
CA ARG A 145 -4.52 15.44 8.00
C ARG A 145 -3.45 15.28 9.07
N ASP A 146 -3.87 15.02 10.31
CA ASP A 146 -2.97 14.80 11.43
C ASP A 146 -2.11 13.56 11.21
N ALA A 147 -2.65 12.49 10.63
CA ALA A 147 -1.87 11.28 10.33
C ALA A 147 -0.72 11.55 9.34
N PHE A 148 -0.91 12.48 8.39
CA PHE A 148 0.11 12.90 7.43
C PHE A 148 1.07 13.97 7.97
N ASP A 149 0.73 14.67 9.06
CA ASP A 149 1.61 15.70 9.64
C ASP A 149 2.66 15.09 10.57
N LEU A 150 3.85 14.81 10.00
CA LEU A 150 5.00 14.30 10.76
C LEU A 150 5.64 15.33 11.70
N ASN A 151 5.22 16.60 11.69
CA ASN A 151 5.69 17.57 12.69
C ASN A 151 5.04 17.37 14.06
N LEU A 152 3.97 16.58 14.13
CA LEU A 152 3.35 16.15 15.37
C LEU A 152 4.13 15.02 16.06
N GLU A 153 5.17 14.47 15.41
CA GLU A 153 6.03 13.44 15.98
C GLU A 153 7.30 14.03 16.61
N PRO A 154 7.76 13.50 17.76
CA PRO A 154 9.06 13.85 18.31
C PRO A 154 10.19 13.60 17.31
N ALA A 155 11.22 14.45 17.34
CA ALA A 155 12.38 14.31 16.45
C ALA A 155 13.04 12.93 16.57
N SER A 156 13.11 12.36 17.78
CA SER A 156 13.68 11.04 18.02
C SER A 156 12.96 9.91 17.28
N ILE A 157 11.62 9.99 17.16
CA ILE A 157 10.84 9.02 16.40
C ILE A 157 11.14 9.16 14.90
N ARG A 158 11.21 10.39 14.39
CA ARG A 158 11.57 10.64 12.98
C ARG A 158 12.99 10.15 12.66
N GLU A 159 13.94 10.29 13.57
CA GLU A 159 15.30 9.74 13.39
C GLU A 159 15.32 8.21 13.41
N ALA A 160 14.50 7.57 14.27
CA ALA A 160 14.43 6.11 14.36
C ALA A 160 13.98 5.49 13.02
N TYR A 161 12.93 6.03 12.40
CA TYR A 161 12.48 5.60 11.07
C TYR A 161 13.42 6.09 9.95
N GLY A 162 14.19 7.16 10.20
CA GLY A 162 15.07 7.78 9.23
C GLY A 162 14.39 8.85 8.38
N ARG A 163 15.15 9.89 8.02
CA ARG A 163 14.69 11.02 7.20
C ARG A 163 14.75 10.73 5.70
N HIS A 164 14.11 9.65 5.30
CA HIS A 164 13.97 9.24 3.90
C HIS A 164 12.52 8.83 3.62
N LEU A 165 12.16 8.78 2.35
CA LEU A 165 10.79 8.54 1.91
C LEU A 165 10.20 7.21 2.45
N PRO A 166 10.93 6.07 2.45
CA PRO A 166 10.41 4.84 3.05
C PRO A 166 10.15 4.96 4.56
N GLY A 167 11.05 5.59 5.30
CA GLY A 167 10.91 5.84 6.74
C GLY A 167 9.70 6.73 7.05
N ALA A 168 9.55 7.83 6.33
CA ALA A 168 8.38 8.70 6.41
C ALA A 168 7.09 7.94 6.07
N SER A 169 7.11 7.10 5.04
CA SER A 169 5.93 6.31 4.62
C SER A 169 5.47 5.33 5.70
N LEU A 170 6.41 4.64 6.35
CA LEU A 170 6.08 3.71 7.43
C LEU A 170 5.66 4.43 8.73
N LEU A 171 6.23 5.60 9.03
CA LEU A 171 5.80 6.42 10.15
C LEU A 171 4.36 6.94 9.96
N ILE A 172 4.03 7.41 8.75
CA ILE A 172 2.66 7.77 8.39
C ILE A 172 1.76 6.54 8.46
N ALA A 173 2.22 5.37 8.00
CA ALA A 173 1.44 4.12 8.08
C ALA A 173 1.08 3.79 9.53
N ARG A 174 2.01 3.92 10.47
CA ARG A 174 1.71 3.76 11.90
C ARG A 174 0.64 4.74 12.37
N ARG A 175 0.74 6.03 12.01
CA ARG A 175 -0.25 7.06 12.39
C ARG A 175 -1.63 6.81 11.76
N LEU A 176 -1.68 6.25 10.56
CA LEU A 176 -2.93 5.84 9.90
C LEU A 176 -3.55 4.63 10.62
N VAL A 177 -2.75 3.64 11.01
CA VAL A 177 -3.21 2.50 11.83
C VAL A 177 -3.75 2.99 13.18
N GLU A 178 -3.03 3.89 13.86
CA GLU A 178 -3.46 4.53 15.10
C GLU A 178 -4.77 5.33 14.94
N SER A 179 -4.99 5.88 13.74
CA SER A 179 -6.25 6.54 13.38
C SER A 179 -7.37 5.54 13.01
N GLY A 180 -7.06 4.27 12.84
CA GLY A 180 -8.02 3.21 12.54
C GLY A 180 -8.22 2.93 11.05
N VAL A 181 -7.27 3.30 10.19
CA VAL A 181 -7.26 2.86 8.79
C VAL A 181 -7.06 1.34 8.74
N PRO A 182 -8.00 0.56 8.15
CA PRO A 182 -7.94 -0.90 8.20
C PRO A 182 -6.79 -1.54 7.41
N PHE A 183 -6.39 -0.92 6.30
CA PHE A 183 -5.38 -1.45 5.41
C PHE A 183 -4.45 -0.35 4.90
N VAL A 184 -3.15 -0.52 5.09
CA VAL A 184 -2.15 0.42 4.58
C VAL A 184 -1.09 -0.39 3.84
N SER A 185 -0.88 -0.08 2.56
CA SER A 185 0.22 -0.64 1.77
C SER A 185 1.32 0.40 1.58
N VAL A 186 2.56 -0.02 1.83
CA VAL A 186 3.76 0.80 1.55
C VAL A 186 4.62 0.04 0.56
N HIS A 187 4.84 0.65 -0.61
CA HIS A 187 5.61 0.07 -1.68
C HIS A 187 6.96 0.76 -1.80
N GLN A 188 8.01 -0.02 -2.07
CA GLN A 188 9.29 0.54 -2.46
C GLN A 188 9.23 0.91 -3.95
N GLU A 189 8.92 2.16 -4.24
CA GLU A 189 8.80 2.67 -5.60
C GLU A 189 10.15 2.71 -6.34
N ILE A 190 10.09 2.56 -7.66
CA ILE A 190 11.21 2.76 -8.58
C ILE A 190 11.07 4.14 -9.20
N PHE A 191 12.12 4.94 -9.10
CA PHE A 191 12.22 6.21 -9.80
C PHE A 191 13.15 6.00 -10.99
N ASP A 192 12.62 6.10 -12.22
CA ASP A 192 13.23 5.69 -13.51
C ASP A 192 14.69 6.12 -13.71
N HIS A 193 15.10 7.19 -13.03
CA HIS A 193 16.42 7.76 -13.08
C HIS A 193 17.29 7.41 -11.86
N TYR A 194 16.69 7.16 -10.70
CA TYR A 194 17.35 7.00 -9.39
C TYR A 194 17.40 5.55 -8.89
N GLY A 195 16.94 4.60 -9.71
CA GLY A 195 17.29 3.19 -9.61
C GLY A 195 16.16 2.25 -9.23
N HIS A 196 16.38 0.97 -9.54
CA HIS A 196 15.54 -0.14 -9.08
C HIS A 196 15.99 -0.51 -7.68
N SER A 197 15.09 -0.57 -6.70
CA SER A 197 15.46 -0.97 -5.34
C SER A 197 15.65 -2.49 -5.27
N TYR A 198 14.58 -3.26 -5.48
CA TYR A 198 14.55 -4.72 -5.34
C TYR A 198 14.55 -5.49 -6.67
N ASP A 199 14.45 -4.80 -7.80
CA ASP A 199 14.53 -5.42 -9.13
C ASP A 199 15.98 -5.62 -9.61
N MET A 200 16.72 -6.42 -8.85
CA MET A 200 18.19 -6.51 -8.89
C MET A 200 18.71 -7.49 -9.94
N HIS A 201 18.42 -7.26 -11.22
CA HIS A 201 19.03 -8.03 -12.34
C HIS A 201 20.53 -7.75 -12.51
N SER A 202 21.09 -6.80 -11.77
CA SER A 202 22.52 -6.50 -11.69
C SER A 202 22.86 -5.95 -10.29
N ASN A 203 24.15 -5.94 -9.94
CA ASN A 203 24.70 -5.30 -8.73
C ASN A 203 23.99 -5.67 -7.40
N ASN A 204 23.43 -6.88 -7.31
CA ASN A 204 22.60 -7.31 -6.19
C ASN A 204 23.33 -7.18 -4.84
N PHE A 205 24.59 -7.60 -4.77
CA PHE A 205 25.35 -7.61 -3.51
C PHE A 205 25.62 -6.21 -2.94
N SER A 206 26.00 -5.25 -3.78
CA SER A 206 26.28 -3.89 -3.32
C SER A 206 24.99 -3.19 -2.91
N MET A 207 23.92 -3.34 -3.70
CA MET A 207 22.63 -2.72 -3.41
C MET A 207 22.00 -3.27 -2.13
N LEU A 208 22.05 -4.59 -1.93
CA LEU A 208 21.60 -5.21 -0.68
C LEU A 208 22.41 -4.71 0.52
N ARG A 209 23.74 -4.77 0.46
CA ARG A 209 24.62 -4.41 1.58
C ARG A 209 24.56 -2.92 1.93
N ASN A 210 24.49 -2.05 0.94
CA ASN A 210 24.72 -0.62 1.14
C ASN A 210 23.43 0.21 1.17
N LEU A 211 22.28 -0.37 0.78
CA LEU A 211 21.00 0.34 0.77
C LEU A 211 19.84 -0.49 1.32
N ASN A 212 19.49 -1.60 0.67
CA ASN A 212 18.21 -2.27 0.93
C ASN A 212 18.14 -2.94 2.31
N LEU A 213 19.16 -3.71 2.70
CA LEU A 213 19.17 -4.40 3.99
C LEU A 213 19.34 -3.40 5.16
N PRO A 214 20.27 -2.41 5.12
CA PRO A 214 20.33 -1.38 6.14
C PRO A 214 19.02 -0.59 6.30
N LEU A 215 18.31 -0.33 5.18
CA LEU A 215 17.01 0.32 5.22
C LEU A 215 15.99 -0.54 5.97
N LEU A 216 15.85 -1.83 5.63
CA LEU A 216 14.94 -2.75 6.32
C LEU A 216 15.28 -2.89 7.81
N ASP A 217 16.56 -3.05 8.14
CA ASP A 217 17.08 -3.17 9.51
C ASP A 217 16.85 -1.89 10.33
N GLN A 218 16.63 -0.74 9.68
CA GLN A 218 16.23 0.49 10.35
C GLN A 218 14.71 0.56 10.54
N VAL A 219 13.95 0.46 9.44
CA VAL A 219 12.54 0.88 9.44
C VAL A 219 11.59 -0.18 10.01
N ILE A 220 11.88 -1.47 9.81
CA ILE A 220 11.00 -2.53 10.29
C ILE A 220 11.05 -2.61 11.82
N PRO A 221 12.23 -2.66 12.48
CA PRO A 221 12.28 -2.63 13.94
C PRO A 221 11.66 -1.35 14.53
N ALA A 222 11.88 -0.18 13.91
CA ALA A 222 11.27 1.07 14.35
C ALA A 222 9.75 1.00 14.33
N LEU A 223 9.14 0.49 13.25
CA LEU A 223 7.70 0.30 13.14
C LEU A 223 7.16 -0.67 14.19
N LEU A 224 7.79 -1.83 14.34
CA LEU A 224 7.33 -2.86 15.27
C LEU A 224 7.41 -2.39 16.72
N GLN A 225 8.51 -1.73 17.12
CA GLN A 225 8.66 -1.17 18.46
C GLN A 225 7.67 -0.03 18.74
N ASP A 226 7.41 0.83 17.77
CA ASP A 226 6.46 1.94 17.91
C ASP A 226 5.03 1.40 18.05
N LEU A 227 4.63 0.42 17.23
CA LEU A 227 3.34 -0.26 17.36
C LEU A 227 3.20 -0.99 18.71
N ASP A 228 4.23 -1.71 19.15
CA ASP A 228 4.23 -2.44 20.43
C ASP A 228 4.11 -1.48 21.62
N SER A 229 4.92 -0.41 21.63
CA SER A 229 4.90 0.60 22.70
C SER A 229 3.57 1.34 22.84
N ARG A 230 2.75 1.34 21.78
CA ARG A 230 1.40 1.92 21.73
C ARG A 230 0.29 0.89 21.97
N GLY A 231 0.63 -0.38 22.16
CA GLY A 231 -0.34 -1.47 22.30
C GLY A 231 -1.12 -1.76 21.01
N LEU A 232 -0.57 -1.39 19.84
CA LEU A 232 -1.20 -1.58 18.53
C LEU A 232 -0.72 -2.84 17.81
N LEU A 233 0.42 -3.42 18.22
CA LEU A 233 1.00 -4.57 17.51
C LEU A 233 0.11 -5.82 17.59
N ASP A 234 -0.53 -6.07 18.73
CA ASP A 234 -1.43 -7.23 18.88
C ASP A 234 -2.67 -7.14 17.98
N SER A 235 -3.12 -5.94 17.63
CA SER A 235 -4.25 -5.69 16.73
C SER A 235 -3.84 -5.39 15.28
N THR A 236 -2.54 -5.36 14.97
CA THR A 236 -2.04 -4.97 13.64
C THR A 236 -1.15 -6.06 13.07
N LEU A 237 -1.59 -6.66 11.97
CA LEU A 237 -0.74 -7.56 11.19
C LEU A 237 0.20 -6.74 10.32
N VAL A 238 1.50 -6.78 10.61
CA VAL A 238 2.54 -6.21 9.75
C VAL A 238 3.07 -7.30 8.83
N VAL A 239 2.94 -7.09 7.52
CA VAL A 239 3.43 -8.00 6.49
C VAL A 239 4.58 -7.35 5.72
N VAL A 240 5.74 -8.01 5.69
CA VAL A 240 6.87 -7.62 4.84
C VAL A 240 7.08 -8.70 3.78
N MET A 241 6.85 -8.35 2.52
CA MET A 241 6.92 -9.29 1.40
C MET A 241 7.39 -8.62 0.12
N GLY A 242 7.87 -9.43 -0.82
CA GLY A 242 8.09 -9.06 -2.22
C GLY A 242 7.00 -9.63 -3.12
N GLU A 243 6.93 -9.14 -4.35
CA GLU A 243 5.99 -9.60 -5.38
C GLU A 243 6.34 -10.98 -5.94
N MET A 244 7.62 -11.35 -5.90
CA MET A 244 8.16 -12.61 -6.39
C MET A 244 9.51 -12.92 -5.76
N GLY A 245 9.95 -14.17 -5.90
CA GLY A 245 11.31 -14.57 -5.57
C GLY A 245 12.34 -14.17 -6.61
N ARG A 246 13.59 -14.54 -6.33
CA ARG A 246 14.74 -14.29 -7.20
C ARG A 246 15.54 -15.57 -7.45
N THR A 247 16.06 -15.74 -8.67
CA THR A 247 16.74 -16.98 -9.07
C THR A 247 17.83 -17.37 -8.08
N PRO A 248 17.91 -18.63 -7.61
CA PRO A 248 19.02 -19.11 -6.78
C PRO A 248 20.40 -18.79 -7.35
N LYS A 249 20.49 -18.89 -8.68
CA LYS A 249 21.71 -18.64 -9.44
C LYS A 249 21.91 -17.14 -9.64
N VAL A 250 23.11 -16.67 -9.35
CA VAL A 250 23.59 -15.32 -9.69
C VAL A 250 23.90 -15.26 -11.19
N ASN A 251 23.42 -14.22 -11.87
CA ASN A 251 23.64 -14.02 -13.30
C ASN A 251 25.01 -13.35 -13.59
N ALA A 252 25.36 -13.21 -14.86
CA ALA A 252 26.66 -12.66 -15.27
C ALA A 252 26.87 -11.18 -14.87
N SER A 253 25.81 -10.46 -14.52
CA SER A 253 25.84 -9.07 -14.07
C SER A 253 25.86 -8.94 -12.54
N ALA A 254 26.15 -10.03 -11.83
CA ALA A 254 26.08 -10.10 -10.36
C ALA A 254 24.68 -9.75 -9.81
N GLY A 255 23.64 -10.03 -10.58
CA GLY A 255 22.23 -9.91 -10.20
C GLY A 255 21.53 -11.25 -10.00
N ARG A 256 20.23 -11.20 -9.71
CA ARG A 256 19.33 -12.37 -9.66
C ARG A 256 18.05 -12.05 -10.43
N ASP A 257 17.62 -12.97 -11.28
CA ASP A 257 16.48 -12.78 -12.18
C ASP A 257 15.15 -13.16 -11.52
N HIS A 258 14.03 -12.92 -12.20
CA HIS A 258 12.68 -13.24 -11.70
C HIS A 258 12.51 -14.74 -11.46
N TRP A 259 11.98 -15.10 -10.29
CA TRP A 259 11.75 -16.49 -9.91
C TRP A 259 10.47 -16.63 -9.07
N PRO A 260 9.28 -16.65 -9.72
CA PRO A 260 8.00 -16.71 -9.01
C PRO A 260 7.74 -18.05 -8.30
N GLN A 261 8.59 -19.06 -8.49
CA GLN A 261 8.40 -20.40 -7.94
C GLN A 261 8.58 -20.46 -6.43
N CYS A 262 9.34 -19.54 -5.83
CA CYS A 262 9.63 -19.57 -4.40
C CYS A 262 9.96 -18.18 -3.87
N GLY A 263 9.37 -17.80 -2.73
CA GLY A 263 9.67 -16.57 -2.00
C GLY A 263 9.46 -16.76 -0.51
N PHE A 264 9.54 -15.69 0.26
CA PHE A 264 9.19 -15.69 1.67
C PHE A 264 8.46 -14.40 2.03
N SER A 265 7.80 -14.41 3.20
CA SER A 265 7.17 -13.24 3.78
C SER A 265 7.43 -13.26 5.28
N LEU A 266 7.53 -12.09 5.89
CA LEU A 266 7.63 -11.93 7.34
C LEU A 266 6.31 -11.37 7.85
N LEU A 267 5.79 -11.96 8.91
CA LEU A 267 4.55 -11.54 9.55
C LEU A 267 4.83 -11.24 11.02
N PHE A 268 4.28 -10.14 11.51
CA PHE A 268 4.43 -9.70 12.90
C PHE A 268 3.09 -9.20 13.42
N GLY A 269 2.81 -9.43 14.71
CA GLY A 269 1.60 -8.95 15.37
C GLY A 269 0.30 -9.55 14.83
N GLY A 270 -0.83 -8.93 15.16
CA GLY A 270 -2.12 -9.25 14.55
C GLY A 270 -2.54 -10.73 14.66
N GLY A 271 -2.16 -11.43 15.73
CA GLY A 271 -2.56 -12.82 15.96
C GLY A 271 -1.71 -13.91 15.30
N VAL A 272 -0.51 -13.61 14.79
CA VAL A 272 0.43 -14.65 14.32
C VAL A 272 1.33 -15.17 15.44
N LYS A 273 1.71 -16.45 15.37
CA LYS A 273 2.62 -17.09 16.33
C LYS A 273 4.03 -16.48 16.25
N GLN A 274 4.51 -15.98 17.38
CA GLN A 274 5.84 -15.42 17.50
C GLN A 274 6.94 -16.49 17.40
N GLY A 275 8.05 -16.15 16.75
CA GLY A 275 9.24 -17.02 16.64
C GLY A 275 9.06 -18.26 15.76
N LEU A 276 7.93 -18.37 15.05
CA LEU A 276 7.66 -19.50 14.16
C LEU A 276 8.31 -19.30 12.79
N VAL A 277 9.03 -20.32 12.32
CA VAL A 277 9.40 -20.47 10.91
C VAL A 277 8.48 -21.54 10.33
N TYR A 278 7.67 -21.16 9.34
CA TYR A 278 6.72 -22.07 8.69
C TYR A 278 7.17 -22.38 7.26
N GLY A 279 7.33 -23.67 6.99
CA GLY A 279 7.83 -24.17 5.70
C GLY A 279 9.34 -24.06 5.52
N SER A 280 9.81 -24.58 4.39
CA SER A 280 11.22 -24.56 3.98
C SER A 280 11.34 -24.56 2.48
N THR A 281 12.54 -24.26 1.98
CA THR A 281 12.87 -24.39 0.56
C THR A 281 13.84 -25.55 0.35
N ASP A 282 14.03 -25.96 -0.90
CA ASP A 282 15.11 -26.87 -1.24
C ASP A 282 16.51 -26.29 -0.89
N SER A 283 17.54 -27.12 -0.99
CA SER A 283 18.92 -26.77 -0.62
C SER A 283 19.52 -25.57 -1.36
N ILE A 284 18.92 -25.15 -2.48
CA ILE A 284 19.37 -23.99 -3.26
C ILE A 284 18.40 -22.80 -3.18
N GLY A 285 17.25 -22.95 -2.53
CA GLY A 285 16.20 -21.93 -2.45
C GLY A 285 15.42 -21.73 -3.75
N ALA A 286 15.31 -22.75 -4.62
CA ALA A 286 14.60 -22.66 -5.88
C ALA A 286 13.10 -22.96 -5.73
N TYR A 287 12.74 -23.94 -4.93
CA TYR A 287 11.36 -24.38 -4.77
C TYR A 287 11.02 -24.56 -3.28
N PRO A 288 9.76 -24.38 -2.89
CA PRO A 288 9.27 -24.84 -1.60
C PRO A 288 9.49 -26.35 -1.45
N ASP A 289 9.91 -26.78 -0.25
CA ASP A 289 10.15 -28.17 0.11
C ASP A 289 9.10 -28.66 1.12
N SER A 290 9.02 -28.02 2.29
CA SER A 290 7.98 -28.31 3.29
C SER A 290 6.97 -27.17 3.41
N HIS A 291 5.71 -27.53 3.65
CA HIS A 291 4.58 -26.62 3.90
C HIS A 291 4.49 -25.45 2.90
N PRO A 292 4.39 -25.73 1.58
CA PRO A 292 4.25 -24.67 0.59
C PRO A 292 2.96 -23.87 0.85
N VAL A 293 3.08 -22.54 0.81
CA VAL A 293 1.94 -21.63 0.95
C VAL A 293 1.69 -20.98 -0.40
N SER A 294 0.48 -21.17 -0.95
CA SER A 294 0.11 -20.50 -2.19
C SER A 294 -0.22 -19.01 -1.91
N PRO A 295 -0.14 -18.12 -2.92
CA PRO A 295 -0.62 -16.75 -2.76
C PRO A 295 -2.09 -16.66 -2.33
N ALA A 296 -2.92 -17.63 -2.73
CA ALA A 296 -4.31 -17.71 -2.34
C ALA A 296 -4.46 -18.01 -0.84
N ASP A 297 -3.73 -19.00 -0.32
CA ASP A 297 -3.73 -19.35 1.11
C ASP A 297 -3.16 -18.21 1.97
N PHE A 298 -2.15 -17.51 1.46
CA PHE A 298 -1.58 -16.35 2.11
C PHE A 298 -2.60 -15.21 2.26
N VAL A 299 -3.32 -14.90 1.19
CA VAL A 299 -4.40 -13.90 1.21
C VAL A 299 -5.58 -14.35 2.09
N ALA A 300 -5.96 -15.63 2.06
CA ALA A 300 -6.98 -16.20 2.94
C ALA A 300 -6.59 -16.03 4.42
N THR A 301 -5.31 -16.26 4.75
CA THR A 301 -4.77 -16.08 6.09
C THR A 301 -4.85 -14.62 6.55
N ILE A 302 -4.52 -13.66 5.68
CA ILE A 302 -4.68 -12.24 6.01
C ILE A 302 -6.16 -11.90 6.25
N TYR A 303 -7.08 -12.35 5.38
CA TYR A 303 -8.51 -12.12 5.59
C TYR A 303 -9.01 -12.70 6.91
N GLN A 304 -8.62 -13.94 7.23
CA GLN A 304 -8.95 -14.58 8.49
C GLN A 304 -8.50 -13.76 9.70
N LEU A 305 -7.26 -13.24 9.69
CA LEU A 305 -6.73 -12.39 10.76
C LEU A 305 -7.41 -11.01 10.82
N MET A 306 -7.90 -10.50 9.69
CA MET A 306 -8.70 -9.28 9.63
C MET A 306 -10.18 -9.50 10.02
N GLY A 307 -10.60 -10.74 10.29
CA GLY A 307 -11.99 -11.09 10.56
C GLY A 307 -12.91 -11.04 9.34
N ILE A 308 -12.34 -11.10 8.13
CA ILE A 308 -13.06 -11.20 6.86
C ILE A 308 -13.15 -12.68 6.50
N ASP A 309 -14.35 -13.18 6.19
CA ASP A 309 -14.54 -14.56 5.73
C ASP A 309 -13.80 -14.79 4.39
N PRO A 310 -12.72 -15.61 4.36
CA PRO A 310 -11.93 -15.82 3.15
C PRO A 310 -12.72 -16.51 2.03
N HIS A 311 -13.82 -17.19 2.35
CA HIS A 311 -14.69 -17.87 1.40
C HIS A 311 -15.81 -16.98 0.84
N MET A 312 -15.89 -15.72 1.28
CA MET A 312 -16.90 -14.83 0.73
C MET A 312 -16.63 -14.51 -0.74
N THR A 313 -17.68 -14.08 -1.43
CA THR A 313 -17.61 -13.70 -2.85
C THR A 313 -18.00 -12.25 -3.05
N VAL A 314 -17.40 -11.62 -4.05
CA VAL A 314 -17.78 -10.30 -4.55
C VAL A 314 -18.19 -10.40 -6.02
N PRO A 315 -19.14 -9.57 -6.51
CA PRO A 315 -19.56 -9.63 -7.90
C PRO A 315 -18.48 -9.07 -8.83
N ASP A 316 -18.20 -9.77 -9.92
CA ASP A 316 -17.51 -9.17 -11.07
C ASP A 316 -18.43 -8.21 -11.83
N ARG A 317 -17.92 -7.63 -12.92
CA ARG A 317 -18.65 -6.65 -13.74
C ARG A 317 -19.92 -7.20 -14.40
N SER A 318 -20.04 -8.52 -14.53
CA SER A 318 -21.23 -9.21 -15.04
C SER A 318 -22.18 -9.66 -13.93
N GLY A 319 -21.83 -9.39 -12.67
CA GLY A 319 -22.59 -9.83 -11.50
C GLY A 319 -22.27 -11.26 -11.06
N ARG A 320 -21.27 -11.92 -11.67
CA ARG A 320 -20.88 -13.29 -11.28
C ARG A 320 -20.11 -13.24 -9.95
N PRO A 321 -20.42 -14.12 -8.98
CA PRO A 321 -19.69 -14.18 -7.73
C PRO A 321 -18.27 -14.71 -7.96
N ILE A 322 -17.27 -14.00 -7.42
CA ILE A 322 -15.85 -14.37 -7.43
C ILE A 322 -15.35 -14.44 -5.98
N PHE A 323 -14.74 -15.55 -5.59
CA PHE A 323 -14.10 -15.71 -4.27
C PHE A 323 -12.98 -14.69 -4.06
N ILE A 324 -12.97 -14.01 -2.92
CA ILE A 324 -11.97 -12.98 -2.62
C ILE A 324 -10.57 -13.55 -2.36
N ALA A 325 -10.48 -14.78 -1.84
CA ALA A 325 -9.22 -15.48 -1.62
C ALA A 325 -8.87 -16.48 -2.73
N HIS A 326 -9.59 -16.45 -3.87
CA HIS A 326 -9.33 -17.33 -5.02
C HIS A 326 -9.28 -18.84 -4.70
N GLY A 327 -10.03 -19.28 -3.69
CA GLY A 327 -10.08 -20.68 -3.25
C GLY A 327 -8.94 -21.12 -2.35
N GLY A 328 -8.16 -20.17 -1.80
CA GLY A 328 -7.17 -20.44 -0.78
C GLY A 328 -7.80 -20.67 0.61
N GLU A 329 -7.05 -21.36 1.46
CA GLU A 329 -7.42 -21.70 2.83
C GLU A 329 -6.48 -21.01 3.82
N PRO A 330 -6.97 -20.50 4.97
CA PRO A 330 -6.11 -19.95 5.99
C PRO A 330 -5.09 -20.96 6.51
N VAL A 331 -3.83 -20.53 6.65
CA VAL A 331 -2.76 -21.31 7.25
C VAL A 331 -2.91 -21.25 8.77
N HIS A 332 -3.79 -22.08 9.33
CA HIS A 332 -4.12 -22.07 10.76
C HIS A 332 -2.91 -22.37 11.66
N GLU A 333 -1.90 -23.07 11.15
CA GLU A 333 -0.68 -23.41 11.87
C GLU A 333 0.10 -22.17 12.31
N ILE A 334 -0.02 -21.03 11.61
CA ILE A 334 0.68 -19.80 11.96
C ILE A 334 -0.15 -18.84 12.82
N ILE A 335 -1.45 -19.10 12.99
CA ILE A 335 -2.37 -18.25 13.76
C ILE A 335 -2.41 -18.72 15.22
N THR A 336 -2.51 -17.78 16.17
CA THR A 336 -2.66 -18.05 17.62
C THR A 336 -4.07 -18.46 17.99
#